data_AF-A0A947JSU3-F1
#
_entry.id   AF-A0A947JSU3-F1
#
_cell.length_a   1.000
_cell.length_b   1.000
_cell.length_c   1.000
_cell.angle_alpha   90.00
_cell.angle_beta   90.00
_cell.angle_gamma   90.00
#
_symmetry.space_group_name_H-M   'P 1'
#
loop_
_entity.id
_entity.type
_entity.pdbx_description
1 polymer ?
#
loop_
_entity_poly.entity_id
_entity_poly.type
_entity_poly.pdbx_seq_one_letter_code
_entity_poly.pdbx_strand_id
1 'polypeptide(L)'
;MKILKFLIVIGALSLLCQSCASPPSPESGQQGNAPLVDLGNGICQQNNGLMWQVESTKTLSGGQEALDYVRDLTLGNHGDWRLPSKLELYELCQLFEMNLGGNCPIKLRGSYWATNGEIHAGEWEAYPICGGSELKYLRSKSGRVRAVRP
;
A
#
# COMPACT_ATOMS: atom_id res chain seq x y z
N MET A 1 -67.73 -27.52 -30.27
CA MET A 1 -68.50 -26.93 -31.40
C MET A 1 -67.68 -25.79 -31.99
N LYS A 2 -67.29 -25.93 -33.27
CA LYS A 2 -66.75 -24.93 -34.22
C LYS A 2 -65.37 -24.28 -33.97
N ILE A 3 -64.48 -24.69 -34.88
CA ILE A 3 -63.23 -24.09 -35.37
C ILE A 3 -63.47 -22.68 -35.94
N LEU A 4 -62.52 -21.75 -35.77
CA LEU A 4 -62.22 -20.76 -36.82
C LEU A 4 -60.75 -20.27 -36.76
N LYS A 5 -60.10 -20.34 -37.92
CA LYS A 5 -58.73 -19.94 -38.26
C LYS A 5 -58.64 -18.43 -38.48
N PHE A 6 -57.47 -17.80 -38.30
CA PHE A 6 -56.66 -17.26 -39.43
C PHE A 6 -55.37 -16.57 -38.95
N LEU A 7 -54.32 -16.79 -39.75
CA LEU A 7 -52.97 -16.20 -39.72
C LEU A 7 -53.00 -14.68 -40.01
N ILE A 8 -51.97 -13.97 -39.55
CA ILE A 8 -51.26 -12.77 -40.10
C ILE A 8 -50.38 -12.23 -38.94
N VAL A 9 -49.13 -11.75 -39.01
CA VAL A 9 -48.06 -11.57 -40.01
C VAL A 9 -46.81 -11.15 -39.19
N ILE A 10 -45.63 -11.67 -39.58
CA ILE A 10 -44.26 -11.10 -39.52
C ILE A 10 -43.85 -10.19 -38.33
N GLY A 11 -42.82 -10.62 -37.59
CA GLY A 11 -42.09 -9.76 -36.66
C GLY A 11 -40.68 -10.29 -36.35
N ALA A 12 -39.70 -9.73 -37.06
CA ALA A 12 -38.25 -9.69 -36.82
C ALA A 12 -37.59 -10.67 -35.82
N LEU A 13 -36.71 -11.50 -36.40
CA LEU A 13 -35.59 -12.20 -35.77
C LEU A 13 -34.81 -11.27 -34.83
N SER A 14 -34.91 -11.50 -33.52
CA SER A 14 -34.01 -10.93 -32.51
C SER A 14 -33.37 -12.07 -31.73
N LEU A 15 -32.14 -12.40 -32.12
CA LEU A 15 -31.21 -13.18 -31.31
C LEU A 15 -30.99 -12.43 -30.00
N LEU A 16 -31.61 -12.89 -28.92
CA LEU A 16 -31.20 -12.52 -27.57
C LEU A 16 -30.25 -13.62 -27.07
N CYS A 17 -28.95 -13.38 -27.26
CA CYS A 17 -27.90 -14.10 -26.56
C CYS A 17 -28.18 -14.02 -25.06
N GLN A 18 -28.53 -15.15 -24.44
CA GLN A 18 -28.48 -15.30 -22.99
C GLN A 18 -27.01 -15.39 -22.59
N SER A 19 -26.34 -14.25 -22.47
CA SER A 19 -25.07 -14.19 -21.74
C SER A 19 -25.38 -14.33 -20.25
N CYS A 20 -24.88 -15.41 -19.66
CA CYS A 20 -24.87 -15.60 -18.22
C CYS A 20 -24.16 -14.41 -17.57
N ALA A 21 -24.90 -13.59 -16.82
CA ALA A 21 -24.29 -12.57 -15.98
C ALA A 21 -23.60 -13.28 -14.81
N SER A 22 -22.28 -13.45 -14.91
CA SER A 22 -21.45 -13.73 -13.74
C SER A 22 -21.60 -12.56 -12.74
N PRO A 23 -21.64 -12.83 -11.43
CA PRO A 23 -21.60 -11.76 -10.42
C PRO A 23 -20.34 -10.93 -10.64
N PRO A 24 -20.40 -9.60 -10.48
CA PRO A 24 -19.26 -8.73 -10.74
C PRO A 24 -18.08 -9.16 -9.86
N SER A 25 -16.99 -9.56 -10.51
CA SER A 25 -15.66 -9.56 -9.90
C SER A 25 -15.42 -8.18 -9.28
N PRO A 26 -14.75 -8.07 -8.12
CA PRO A 26 -14.52 -6.79 -7.47
C PRO A 26 -13.91 -5.83 -8.50
N GLU A 27 -14.68 -4.80 -8.82
CA GLU A 27 -14.32 -3.78 -9.79
C GLU A 27 -12.97 -3.21 -9.40
N SER A 28 -11.96 -3.47 -10.22
CA SER A 28 -10.72 -2.70 -10.24
C SER A 28 -11.07 -1.28 -10.65
N GLY A 29 -11.58 -0.50 -9.71
CA GLY A 29 -11.73 0.93 -9.82
C GLY A 29 -10.38 1.51 -10.21
N GLN A 30 -10.37 2.28 -11.30
CA GLN A 30 -9.18 2.82 -11.93
C GLN A 30 -8.30 3.57 -10.91
N GLN A 31 -7.27 2.91 -10.39
CA GLN A 31 -6.15 3.60 -9.78
C GLN A 31 -5.34 4.23 -10.89
N GLY A 32 -5.60 5.51 -11.15
CA GLY A 32 -4.64 6.35 -11.86
C GLY A 32 -3.35 6.41 -11.06
N ASN A 33 -2.42 5.49 -11.33
CA ASN A 33 -1.00 5.48 -10.96
C ASN A 33 -0.66 6.04 -9.56
N ALA A 34 -1.49 5.77 -8.54
CA ALA A 34 -1.26 6.29 -7.20
C ALA A 34 0.10 5.79 -6.69
N PRO A 35 1.02 6.67 -6.23
CA PRO A 35 2.38 6.25 -5.88
C PRO A 35 2.46 5.18 -4.79
N LEU A 36 1.42 5.11 -3.94
CA LEU A 36 1.24 4.11 -2.89
C LEU A 36 -0.20 3.58 -2.91
N VAL A 37 -0.35 2.26 -2.88
CA VAL A 37 -1.63 1.54 -2.97
C VAL A 37 -1.79 0.62 -1.78
N ASP A 38 -2.89 0.74 -1.03
CA ASP A 38 -3.28 -0.25 -0.02
C ASP A 38 -3.74 -1.57 -0.67
N LEU A 39 -3.13 -2.69 -0.28
CA LEU A 39 -3.47 -4.03 -0.74
C LEU A 39 -4.55 -4.72 0.12
N GLY A 40 -5.03 -4.07 1.19
CA GLY A 40 -6.11 -4.58 2.05
C GLY A 40 -5.71 -5.72 2.97
N ASN A 41 -4.41 -6.04 3.05
CA ASN A 41 -3.84 -7.13 3.87
C ASN A 41 -2.77 -6.62 4.85
N GLY A 42 -2.83 -5.33 5.20
CA GLY A 42 -1.84 -4.68 6.07
C GLY A 42 -0.54 -4.28 5.34
N ILE A 43 -0.55 -4.29 4.00
CA ILE A 43 0.57 -3.91 3.15
C ILE A 43 0.14 -2.79 2.21
N CYS A 44 1.02 -1.81 2.00
CA CYS A 44 0.92 -0.88 0.89
C CYS A 44 2.03 -1.12 -0.13
N GLN A 45 1.70 -1.11 -1.41
CA GLN A 45 2.65 -1.25 -2.51
C GLN A 45 2.97 0.11 -3.12
N GLN A 46 4.24 0.35 -3.38
CA GLN A 46 4.78 1.51 -4.06
C GLN A 46 5.04 1.20 -5.53
N ASN A 47 4.91 2.21 -6.40
CA ASN A 47 5.11 2.03 -7.85
C ASN A 47 6.52 1.57 -8.26
N ASN A 48 7.52 1.72 -7.38
CA ASN A 48 8.88 1.21 -7.60
C ASN A 48 9.04 -0.28 -7.21
N GLY A 49 7.95 -0.96 -6.85
CA GLY A 49 7.92 -2.37 -6.45
C GLY A 49 7.92 -2.58 -4.95
N LEU A 50 8.43 -1.62 -4.15
CA LEU A 50 8.54 -1.79 -2.70
C LEU A 50 7.17 -1.98 -2.04
N MET A 51 7.09 -2.93 -1.12
CA MET A 51 5.93 -3.16 -0.27
C MET A 51 6.26 -2.80 1.17
N TRP A 52 5.35 -2.08 1.81
CA TRP A 52 5.51 -1.52 3.13
C TRP A 52 4.49 -2.11 4.09
N GLN A 53 4.95 -2.51 5.27
CA GLN A 53 4.06 -2.81 6.39
C GLN A 53 3.26 -1.55 6.77
N VAL A 54 1.94 -1.68 6.95
CA VAL A 54 1.05 -0.56 7.37
C VAL A 54 1.21 -0.22 8.85
N GLU A 55 1.11 -1.22 9.73
CA GLU A 55 1.21 -1.03 11.18
C GLU A 55 2.65 -1.18 11.64
N SER A 56 3.24 -0.09 12.15
CA SER A 56 4.58 -0.17 12.74
C SER A 56 4.52 -0.72 14.16
N THR A 57 5.63 -1.25 14.64
CA THR A 57 5.74 -1.69 16.04
C THR A 57 5.57 -0.51 17.02
N LYS A 58 5.46 -0.85 18.31
CA LYS A 58 5.85 0.08 19.37
C LYS A 58 7.33 0.49 19.23
N THR A 59 7.73 1.55 19.89
CA THR A 59 9.16 1.93 19.96
C THR A 59 9.97 0.82 20.63
N LEU A 60 11.03 0.38 19.96
CA LEU A 60 12.00 -0.60 20.42
C LEU A 60 13.31 0.10 20.77
N SER A 61 13.92 -0.30 21.88
CA SER A 61 15.16 0.32 22.38
C SER A 61 16.43 -0.29 21.80
N GLY A 62 16.35 -1.49 21.22
CA GLY A 62 17.51 -2.21 20.69
C GLY A 62 17.40 -2.48 19.19
N GLY A 63 18.48 -2.22 18.45
CA GLY A 63 18.55 -2.57 17.03
C GLY A 63 18.43 -4.08 16.79
N GLN A 64 18.96 -4.91 17.69
CA GLN A 64 18.83 -6.36 17.58
C GLN A 64 17.37 -6.82 17.66
N GLU A 65 16.58 -6.23 18.56
CA GLU A 65 15.14 -6.50 18.67
C GLU A 65 14.40 -6.14 17.37
N ALA A 66 14.82 -5.06 16.71
CA ALA A 66 14.28 -4.65 15.42
C ALA A 66 14.63 -5.62 14.28
N LEU A 67 15.85 -6.19 14.29
CA LEU A 67 16.26 -7.22 13.33
C LEU A 67 15.52 -8.54 13.56
N ASP A 68 15.37 -8.94 14.82
CA ASP A 68 14.63 -10.15 15.18
C ASP A 68 13.16 -10.02 14.76
N TYR A 69 12.55 -8.84 14.98
CA TYR A 69 11.18 -8.57 14.51
C TYR A 69 11.00 -8.77 13.01
N VAL A 70 11.87 -8.20 12.16
CA VAL A 70 11.70 -8.35 10.70
C VAL A 70 12.00 -9.77 10.21
N ARG A 71 12.93 -10.47 10.86
CA ARG A 71 13.24 -11.88 10.57
C ARG A 71 12.05 -12.80 10.85
N ASP A 72 11.33 -12.53 11.94
CA ASP A 72 10.25 -13.39 12.40
C ASP A 72 8.87 -12.94 11.84
N LEU A 73 8.82 -11.81 11.13
CA LEU A 73 7.60 -11.25 10.54
C LEU A 73 7.12 -12.07 9.34
N THR A 74 5.92 -12.62 9.44
CA THR A 74 5.13 -13.09 8.29
C THR A 74 3.89 -12.21 8.13
N LEU A 75 3.78 -11.51 7.00
CA LEU A 75 2.70 -10.57 6.72
C LEU A 75 2.29 -10.67 5.24
N GLY A 76 0.98 -10.79 4.98
CA GLY A 76 0.44 -10.91 3.62
C GLY A 76 1.03 -12.07 2.81
N ASN A 77 1.30 -13.21 3.47
CA ASN A 77 1.98 -14.39 2.89
C ASN A 77 3.45 -14.18 2.48
N HIS A 78 4.09 -13.13 3.00
CA HIS A 78 5.51 -12.85 2.78
C HIS A 78 6.30 -12.95 4.08
N GLY A 79 7.51 -13.53 4.01
CA GLY A 79 8.43 -13.70 5.13
C GLY A 79 9.83 -13.10 4.88
N ASP A 80 10.01 -12.39 3.78
CA ASP A 80 11.25 -11.74 3.32
C ASP A 80 11.30 -10.24 3.69
N TRP A 81 10.74 -9.91 4.85
CA TRP A 81 10.70 -8.55 5.37
C TRP A 81 12.06 -8.13 5.93
N ARG A 82 12.40 -6.85 5.73
CA ARG A 82 13.64 -6.26 6.25
C ARG A 82 13.40 -4.88 6.85
N LEU A 83 14.41 -4.40 7.58
CA LEU A 83 14.47 -2.98 7.92
C LEU A 83 14.63 -2.16 6.63
N PRO A 84 14.00 -0.99 6.56
CA PRO A 84 14.19 -0.08 5.45
C PRO A 84 15.56 0.59 5.53
N SER A 85 16.01 1.10 4.40
CA SER A 85 17.12 2.02 4.36
C SER A 85 16.67 3.43 4.75
N LYS A 86 17.62 4.27 5.15
CA LYS A 86 17.36 5.67 5.45
C LYS A 86 16.77 6.42 4.25
N LEU A 87 17.18 6.06 3.03
CA LEU A 87 16.68 6.65 1.78
C LEU A 87 15.25 6.19 1.47
N GLU A 88 14.93 4.90 1.67
CA GLU A 88 13.56 4.41 1.48
C GLU A 88 12.59 5.09 2.45
N LEU A 89 12.99 5.28 3.71
CA LEU A 89 12.20 6.06 4.67
C LEU A 89 12.05 7.52 4.25
N TYR A 90 13.09 8.14 3.69
CA TYR A 90 13.03 9.51 3.17
C TYR A 90 11.99 9.61 2.05
N GLU A 91 12.07 8.73 1.06
CA GLU A 91 11.13 8.72 -0.07
C GLU A 91 9.70 8.45 0.39
N LEU A 92 9.51 7.53 1.34
CA LEU A 92 8.21 7.29 1.94
C LEU A 92 7.69 8.56 2.65
N CYS A 93 8.49 9.23 3.47
CA CYS A 93 8.13 10.50 4.09
C CYS A 93 7.74 11.55 3.05
N GLN A 94 8.55 11.72 1.99
CA GLN A 94 8.29 12.66 0.91
C GLN A 94 6.93 12.41 0.24
N LEU A 95 6.53 11.15 0.03
CA LEU A 95 5.20 10.84 -0.50
C LEU A 95 4.09 11.36 0.41
N PHE A 96 4.21 11.23 1.73
CA PHE A 96 3.19 11.73 2.65
C PHE A 96 3.20 13.25 2.78
N GLU A 97 4.37 13.88 2.83
CA GLU A 97 4.50 15.36 2.87
C GLU A 97 3.89 16.01 1.62
N MET A 98 4.04 15.38 0.44
CA MET A 98 3.45 15.87 -0.81
C MET A 98 1.99 15.46 -1.02
N ASN A 99 1.34 14.82 -0.04
CA ASN A 99 -0.01 14.26 -0.17
C ASN A 99 -0.16 13.27 -1.35
N LEU A 100 0.91 12.50 -1.59
CA LEU A 100 1.02 11.45 -2.61
C LEU A 100 0.96 10.03 -2.03
N GLY A 101 0.60 9.89 -0.75
CA GLY A 101 0.44 8.59 -0.07
C GLY A 101 -0.76 7.75 -0.55
N GLY A 102 -1.56 8.27 -1.49
CA GLY A 102 -2.70 7.55 -2.06
C GLY A 102 -3.73 7.13 -1.00
N ASN A 103 -4.26 5.91 -1.13
CA ASN A 103 -5.18 5.31 -0.16
C ASN A 103 -4.46 4.58 0.99
N CYS A 104 -3.13 4.61 1.03
CA CYS A 104 -2.36 3.86 2.01
C CYS A 104 -2.53 4.44 3.43
N PRO A 105 -3.00 3.65 4.42
CA PRO A 105 -3.28 4.15 5.77
C PRO A 105 -2.03 4.26 6.67
N ILE A 106 -0.82 4.32 6.11
CA ILE A 106 0.43 4.46 6.88
C ILE A 106 0.43 5.74 7.70
N LYS A 107 0.84 5.62 8.97
CA LYS A 107 1.11 6.74 9.87
C LYS A 107 2.60 6.82 10.17
N LEU A 108 3.24 7.89 9.69
CA LEU A 108 4.63 8.20 10.01
C LEU A 108 4.68 8.98 11.32
N ARG A 109 5.22 8.38 12.39
CA ARG A 109 5.33 9.01 13.71
C ARG A 109 6.59 8.55 14.43
N GLY A 110 7.41 9.49 14.87
CA GLY A 110 8.59 9.18 15.68
C GLY A 110 9.73 8.59 14.85
N SER A 111 10.73 8.09 15.57
CA SER A 111 11.89 7.46 14.96
C SER A 111 11.61 6.04 14.47
N TYR A 112 12.32 5.63 13.42
CA TYR A 112 12.30 4.28 12.87
C TYR A 112 13.69 3.66 12.88
N TRP A 113 13.76 2.35 13.08
CA TRP A 113 14.97 1.57 12.81
C TRP A 113 15.16 1.41 11.31
N ALA A 114 16.40 1.65 10.85
CA ALA A 114 16.81 1.56 9.47
C ALA A 114 18.19 0.90 9.36
N THR A 115 18.54 0.42 8.15
CA THR A 115 19.87 -0.12 7.86
C THR A 115 20.35 0.25 6.45
N ASN A 116 21.60 0.69 6.38
CA ASN A 116 22.35 0.89 5.13
C ASN A 116 23.72 0.19 5.26
N GLY A 117 23.73 -1.02 5.82
CA GLY A 117 24.93 -1.74 6.24
C GLY A 117 25.20 -1.62 7.74
N GLU A 118 24.80 -0.50 8.36
CA GLU A 118 24.79 -0.32 9.82
C GLU A 118 23.38 -0.03 10.31
N ILE A 119 22.99 -0.66 11.42
CA ILE A 119 21.70 -0.41 12.05
C ILE A 119 21.70 0.90 12.82
N HIS A 120 20.69 1.71 12.60
CA HIS A 120 20.54 3.01 13.24
C HIS A 120 19.05 3.36 13.38
N ALA A 121 18.73 4.26 14.31
CA ALA A 121 17.39 4.79 14.46
C ALA A 121 17.37 6.31 14.24
N GLY A 122 16.22 6.82 13.80
CA GLY A 122 16.01 8.25 13.68
C GLY A 122 14.72 8.59 12.95
N GLU A 123 14.44 9.89 12.88
CA GLU A 123 13.21 10.45 12.36
C GLU A 123 13.52 11.45 11.25
N TRP A 124 12.74 11.40 10.17
CA TRP A 124 12.72 12.45 9.17
C TRP A 124 11.68 13.48 9.61
N GLU A 125 12.14 14.68 9.94
CA GLU A 125 11.28 15.78 10.36
C GLU A 125 11.22 16.84 9.27
N ALA A 126 10.00 17.28 8.94
CA ALA A 126 9.76 18.35 8.00
C ALA A 126 9.91 19.72 8.68
N TYR A 127 10.92 20.47 8.26
CA TYR A 127 11.14 21.84 8.69
C TYR A 127 10.51 22.80 7.68
N PRO A 128 9.58 23.68 8.09
CA PRO A 128 8.99 24.65 7.19
C PRO A 128 10.06 25.65 6.73
N ILE A 129 10.12 25.88 5.43
CA ILE A 129 10.97 26.89 4.81
C ILE A 129 10.13 27.74 3.85
N CYS A 130 10.65 28.88 3.41
CA CYS A 130 10.00 29.68 2.37
C CYS A 130 9.88 28.82 1.09
N GLY A 131 8.65 28.51 0.68
CA GLY A 131 8.38 27.74 -0.53
C GLY A 131 8.29 26.21 -0.35
N GLY A 132 8.25 25.69 0.88
CA GLY A 132 7.98 24.27 1.11
C GLY A 132 8.50 23.76 2.46
N SER A 133 8.97 22.52 2.46
CA SER A 133 9.56 21.88 3.64
C SER A 133 10.90 21.23 3.30
N GLU A 134 11.85 21.36 4.21
CA GLU A 134 13.13 20.66 4.19
C GLU A 134 13.05 19.48 5.15
N LEU A 135 13.26 18.26 4.66
CA LEU A 135 13.36 17.09 5.54
C LEU A 135 14.77 17.00 6.14
N LYS A 136 14.84 16.92 7.46
CA LYS A 136 16.09 16.68 8.21
C LYS A 136 16.03 15.37 8.97
N TYR A 137 17.16 14.65 8.98
CA TYR A 137 17.27 13.39 9.69
C TYR A 137 17.81 13.61 11.11
N LEU A 138 16.98 13.34 12.11
CA LEU A 138 17.36 13.38 13.51
C LEU A 138 17.67 11.97 14.02
N ARG A 139 18.90 11.76 14.48
CA ARG A 139 19.30 10.47 15.07
C ARG A 139 18.59 10.23 16.39
N SER A 140 18.24 8.97 16.63
CA SER A 140 17.67 8.49 17.89
C SER A 140 18.38 7.22 18.36
N LYS A 141 18.23 6.91 19.65
CA LYS A 141 18.72 5.65 20.25
C LYS A 141 17.66 4.55 20.22
N SER A 142 16.43 4.87 19.80
CA SER A 142 15.30 3.95 19.76
C SER A 142 14.38 4.29 18.60
N GLY A 143 13.64 3.31 18.11
CA GLY A 143 12.75 3.51 16.96
C GLY A 143 11.71 2.42 16.85
N ARG A 144 10.68 2.68 16.05
CA ARG A 144 9.70 1.70 15.62
C ARG A 144 10.25 0.91 14.45
N VAL A 145 9.69 -0.25 14.17
CA VAL A 145 9.95 -0.98 12.93
C VAL A 145 8.76 -0.80 12.01
N ARG A 146 9.04 -0.33 10.79
CA ARG A 146 8.15 -0.39 9.64
C ARG A 146 8.88 -1.20 8.59
N ALA A 147 8.51 -2.45 8.45
CA ALA A 147 9.20 -3.35 7.55
C ALA A 147 8.93 -2.97 6.07
N VAL A 148 9.91 -3.25 5.23
CA VAL A 148 9.83 -3.10 3.78
C VAL A 148 10.33 -4.36 3.11
N ARG A 149 9.83 -4.65 1.90
CA ARG A 149 10.32 -5.73 1.03
C ARG A 149 10.20 -5.32 -0.45
N PRO A 150 10.95 -5.96 -1.36
CA PRO A 150 10.73 -5.84 -2.80
C PRO A 150 9.40 -6.45 -3.29
#